data_AF-A0A2T5B9X1-F1
#
_entry.id   AF-A0A2T5B9X1-F1
#
_cell.length_a   1.000
_cell.length_b   1.000
_cell.length_c   1.000
_cell.angle_alpha   90.00
_cell.angle_beta   90.00
_cell.angle_gamma   90.00
#
_symmetry.space_group_name_H-M   'P 1'
#
loop_
_entity.id
_entity.type
_entity.pdbx_description
1 polymer ?
#
loop_
_entity_poly.entity_id
_entity_poly.type
_entity_poly.pdbx_seq_one_letter_code
_entity_poly.pdbx_strand_id
1 'polypeptide(L)'
;MDWGTVVSTVTGAVIGVGATSLSDRSRWRREQSERRTAVKRELYAEYLAAVARTWSEIRAAVINSDEPWPERAQRAGHAYRSGRVYELRYQISITAPPDIVVLSDQVMRGIRDLVEDLTDGATFSDWADLRSANMGWFDAFDAMRARMRLDLDGTSHPLPAAAHEPTA
;
A
#
# COMPACT_ATOMS: atom_id res chain seq x y z
N MET A 1 -2.89 19.23 66.76
CA MET A 1 -2.43 19.60 65.40
C MET A 1 -3.13 18.67 64.43
N ASP A 2 -3.99 19.21 63.57
CA ASP A 2 -4.88 18.45 62.70
C ASP A 2 -4.12 17.76 61.56
N TRP A 3 -3.67 16.54 61.85
CA TRP A 3 -3.09 15.60 60.88
C TRP A 3 -4.05 15.30 59.71
N GLY A 4 -5.36 15.44 59.91
CA GLY A 4 -6.39 15.23 58.88
C GLY A 4 -6.26 16.18 57.68
N THR A 5 -5.84 17.42 57.91
CA THR A 5 -5.66 18.43 56.85
C THR A 5 -4.43 18.14 55.99
N VAL A 6 -3.37 17.60 56.58
CA VAL A 6 -2.15 17.20 55.85
C VAL A 6 -2.44 15.98 54.99
N VAL A 7 -3.15 14.99 55.54
CA VAL A 7 -3.52 13.77 54.81
C VAL A 7 -4.46 14.07 53.64
N SER A 8 -5.46 14.96 53.81
CA SER A 8 -6.37 15.32 52.73
C SER A 8 -5.67 16.07 51.58
N THR A 9 -4.75 16.98 51.91
CA THR A 9 -3.98 17.75 50.92
C THR A 9 -3.03 16.87 50.11
N VAL A 10 -2.31 15.97 50.78
CA VAL A 10 -1.41 15.01 50.11
C VAL A 10 -2.20 14.05 49.21
N THR A 11 -3.35 13.57 49.68
CA THR A 11 -4.21 12.67 48.89
C THR A 11 -4.76 13.39 47.65
N GLY A 12 -5.22 14.63 47.79
CA GLY A 12 -5.70 15.44 46.67
C GLY A 12 -4.61 15.73 45.62
N ALA A 13 -3.38 16.02 46.08
CA ALA A 13 -2.25 16.25 45.20
C ALA A 13 -1.84 14.99 44.41
N VAL A 14 -1.80 13.81 45.06
CA VAL A 14 -1.48 12.53 44.40
C VAL A 14 -2.54 12.15 43.36
N ILE A 15 -3.82 12.35 43.69
CA ILE A 15 -4.92 12.11 42.73
C ILE A 15 -4.84 13.08 41.54
N GLY A 16 -4.57 14.37 41.79
CA GLY A 16 -4.42 15.37 40.73
C GLY A 16 -3.25 15.10 39.79
N VAL A 17 -2.08 14.72 40.34
CA VAL A 17 -0.89 14.38 39.55
C VAL A 17 -1.08 13.06 38.80
N GLY A 18 -1.69 12.05 39.43
CA GLY A 18 -2.00 10.76 38.80
C GLY A 18 -2.97 10.90 37.62
N ALA A 19 -4.05 11.68 37.78
CA ALA A 19 -5.01 11.94 36.72
C ALA A 19 -4.40 12.70 35.54
N THR A 20 -3.53 13.68 35.83
CA THR A 20 -2.82 14.44 34.79
C THR A 20 -1.83 13.54 34.02
N SER A 21 -1.08 12.70 34.73
CA SER A 21 -0.11 11.78 34.12
C SER A 21 -0.78 10.69 33.26
N LEU A 22 -1.91 10.14 33.71
CA LEU A 22 -2.71 9.18 32.94
C LEU A 22 -3.33 9.82 31.69
N SER A 23 -3.85 11.05 31.81
CA SER A 23 -4.38 11.82 30.70
C SER A 23 -3.30 12.10 29.66
N ASP A 24 -2.12 12.54 30.09
CA ASP A 24 -0.99 12.83 29.21
C ASP A 24 -0.43 11.56 28.54
N ARG A 25 -0.38 10.44 29.27
CA ARG A 25 -0.01 9.12 28.71
C ARG A 25 -0.99 8.66 27.64
N SER A 26 -2.30 8.84 27.88
CA SER A 26 -3.35 8.49 26.92
C SER A 26 -3.26 9.33 25.66
N ARG A 27 -3.11 10.65 25.83
CA ARG A 27 -2.91 11.61 24.73
C ARG A 27 -1.68 11.27 23.91
N TRP A 28 -0.54 11.02 24.55
CA TRP A 28 0.69 10.63 23.87
C TRP A 28 0.52 9.34 23.06
N ARG A 29 -0.13 8.31 23.63
CA ARG A 29 -0.40 7.06 22.90
C ARG A 29 -1.29 7.29 21.68
N ARG A 30 -2.32 8.11 21.82
CA ARG A 30 -3.23 8.45 20.71
C ARG A 30 -2.51 9.21 19.60
N GLU A 31 -1.75 10.24 19.93
CA GLU A 31 -0.99 11.03 18.95
C GLU A 31 0.08 10.19 18.24
N GLN A 32 0.69 9.22 18.92
CA GLN A 32 1.64 8.29 18.29
C GLN A 32 0.93 7.31 17.34
N SER A 33 -0.27 6.85 17.69
CA SER A 33 -1.09 5.99 16.82
C SER A 33 -1.56 6.75 15.57
N GLU A 34 -2.04 7.96 15.73
CA GLU A 34 -2.49 8.83 14.63
C GLU A 34 -1.31 9.15 13.69
N ARG A 35 -0.13 9.48 14.24
CA ARG A 35 1.08 9.70 13.45
C ARG A 35 1.50 8.46 12.66
N ARG A 36 1.51 7.28 13.27
CA ARG A 36 1.84 6.02 12.57
C ARG A 36 0.85 5.72 11.44
N THR A 37 -0.43 5.97 11.67
CA THR A 37 -1.49 5.77 10.67
C THR A 37 -1.32 6.76 9.50
N ALA A 38 -0.98 8.02 9.79
CA ALA A 38 -0.71 9.02 8.76
C ALA A 38 0.50 8.64 7.88
N VAL A 39 1.61 8.20 8.49
CA VAL A 39 2.81 7.73 7.75
C VAL A 39 2.47 6.54 6.86
N LYS A 40 1.74 5.55 7.38
CA LYS A 40 1.28 4.39 6.59
C LYS A 40 0.37 4.82 5.44
N ARG A 41 -0.59 5.71 5.69
CA ARG A 41 -1.54 6.19 4.67
C ARG A 41 -0.82 6.86 3.51
N GLU A 42 0.14 7.72 3.82
CA GLU A 42 0.94 8.39 2.80
C GLU A 42 1.73 7.38 1.98
N LEU A 43 2.49 6.50 2.65
CA LEU A 43 3.29 5.47 1.98
C LEU A 43 2.44 4.54 1.10
N TYR A 44 1.28 4.10 1.59
CA TYR A 44 0.38 3.25 0.82
C TYR A 44 -0.19 3.98 -0.40
N ALA A 45 -0.56 5.25 -0.26
CA ALA A 45 -1.03 6.06 -1.38
C ALA A 45 0.06 6.25 -2.45
N GLU A 46 1.28 6.61 -2.04
CA GLU A 46 2.42 6.77 -2.95
C GLU A 46 2.75 5.45 -3.68
N TYR A 47 2.79 4.34 -2.95
CA TYR A 47 3.08 3.02 -3.52
C TYR A 47 2.02 2.60 -4.54
N LEU A 48 0.73 2.71 -4.20
CA LEU A 48 -0.36 2.35 -5.11
C LEU A 48 -0.37 3.24 -6.36
N ALA A 49 -0.07 4.54 -6.21
CA ALA A 49 0.03 5.46 -7.33
C ALA A 49 1.20 5.09 -8.26
N ALA A 50 2.35 4.72 -7.71
CA ALA A 50 3.51 4.26 -8.48
C ALA A 50 3.18 2.99 -9.27
N VAL A 51 2.62 1.97 -8.60
CA VAL A 51 2.22 0.70 -9.25
C VAL A 51 1.20 0.93 -10.37
N ALA A 52 0.15 1.71 -10.11
CA ALA A 52 -0.89 2.00 -11.09
C ALA A 52 -0.33 2.74 -12.31
N ARG A 53 0.60 3.70 -12.09
CA ARG A 53 1.26 4.43 -13.17
C ARG A 53 2.12 3.49 -14.02
N THR A 54 2.98 2.68 -13.39
CA THR A 54 3.83 1.71 -14.08
C THR A 54 3.00 0.74 -14.92
N TRP A 55 1.92 0.18 -14.34
CA TRP A 55 1.04 -0.72 -15.07
C TRP A 55 0.37 -0.04 -16.27
N SER A 56 -0.09 1.21 -16.08
CA SER A 56 -0.69 2.00 -17.17
C SER A 56 0.29 2.24 -18.32
N GLU A 57 1.54 2.61 -18.01
CA GLU A 57 2.60 2.82 -19.00
C GLU A 57 2.97 1.52 -19.74
N ILE A 58 3.02 0.38 -19.02
CA ILE A 58 3.22 -0.94 -19.63
C ILE A 58 2.06 -1.29 -20.56
N ARG A 59 0.80 -1.15 -20.10
CA ARG A 59 -0.37 -1.39 -20.94
C ARG A 59 -0.34 -0.51 -22.20
N ALA A 60 0.01 0.77 -22.05
CA ALA A 60 0.11 1.69 -23.17
C ALA A 60 1.21 1.24 -24.18
N ALA A 61 2.34 0.76 -23.68
CA ALA A 61 3.41 0.23 -24.52
C ALA A 61 3.02 -1.04 -25.28
N VAL A 62 2.28 -1.94 -24.63
CA VAL A 62 1.93 -3.26 -25.19
C VAL A 62 0.74 -3.16 -26.15
N ILE A 63 -0.35 -2.51 -25.72
CA ILE A 63 -1.64 -2.52 -26.41
C ILE A 63 -1.88 -1.27 -27.25
N ASN A 64 -1.53 -0.09 -26.73
CA ASN A 64 -1.88 1.19 -27.36
C ASN A 64 -0.78 1.75 -28.28
N SER A 65 0.34 1.03 -28.43
CA SER A 65 1.47 1.47 -29.25
C SER A 65 1.34 0.96 -30.68
N ASP A 66 1.65 1.81 -31.66
CA ASP A 66 1.73 1.40 -33.07
C ASP A 66 3.11 0.85 -33.47
N GLU A 67 4.06 0.85 -32.53
CA GLU A 67 5.42 0.37 -32.78
C GLU A 67 5.49 -1.14 -33.07
N PRO A 68 6.51 -1.63 -33.79
CA PRO A 68 6.74 -3.05 -33.90
C PRO A 68 7.25 -3.67 -32.59
N TRP A 69 7.24 -5.00 -32.54
CA TRP A 69 8.07 -5.75 -31.60
C TRP A 69 9.49 -5.84 -32.20
N PRO A 70 10.57 -5.68 -31.40
CA PRO A 70 10.64 -5.69 -29.94
C PRO A 70 10.55 -4.31 -29.24
N GLU A 71 10.32 -3.21 -29.96
CA GLU A 71 10.32 -1.85 -29.41
C GLU A 71 9.25 -1.66 -28.31
N ARG A 72 8.07 -2.27 -28.48
CA ARG A 72 7.03 -2.32 -27.43
C ARG A 72 7.54 -2.95 -26.12
N ALA A 73 8.26 -4.08 -26.20
CA ALA A 73 8.83 -4.77 -25.04
C ALA A 73 9.87 -3.88 -24.34
N GLN A 74 10.73 -3.21 -25.11
CA GLN A 74 11.73 -2.31 -24.55
C GLN A 74 11.09 -1.13 -23.80
N ARG A 75 9.99 -0.57 -24.33
CA ARG A 75 9.23 0.49 -23.66
C ARG A 75 8.55 0.00 -22.39
N ALA A 76 7.94 -1.18 -22.40
CA ALA A 76 7.37 -1.79 -21.19
C ALA A 76 8.46 -2.00 -20.11
N GLY A 77 9.63 -2.49 -20.51
CA GLY A 77 10.78 -2.63 -19.61
C GLY A 77 11.31 -1.30 -19.08
N HIS A 78 11.28 -0.22 -19.87
CA HIS A 78 11.61 1.12 -19.39
C HIS A 78 10.62 1.60 -18.32
N ALA A 79 9.31 1.51 -18.59
CA ALA A 79 8.25 1.88 -17.64
C ALA A 79 8.40 1.17 -16.28
N TYR A 80 8.72 -0.12 -16.32
CA TYR A 80 9.03 -0.90 -15.13
C TYR A 80 10.21 -0.37 -14.33
N ARG A 81 11.32 0.02 -14.99
CA ARG A 81 12.51 0.55 -14.32
C ARG A 81 12.34 1.99 -13.82
N SER A 82 11.58 2.83 -14.53
CA SER A 82 11.40 4.24 -14.17
C SER A 82 10.27 4.49 -13.15
N GLY A 83 9.46 3.46 -12.85
CA GLY A 83 8.24 3.59 -12.06
C GLY A 83 8.36 3.91 -10.57
N ARG A 84 9.58 3.97 -10.01
CA ARG A 84 9.87 4.13 -8.56
C ARG A 84 9.27 3.05 -7.63
N VAL A 85 8.72 1.97 -8.19
CA VAL A 85 8.04 0.91 -7.42
C VAL A 85 9.00 0.16 -6.50
N TYR A 86 10.27 0.02 -6.90
CA TYR A 86 11.31 -0.64 -6.12
C TYR A 86 11.62 0.11 -4.81
N GLU A 87 11.81 1.41 -4.90
CA GLU A 87 12.16 2.28 -3.78
C GLU A 87 11.04 2.29 -2.75
N LEU A 88 9.79 2.41 -3.20
CA LEU A 88 8.62 2.41 -2.32
C LEU A 88 8.36 1.01 -1.73
N ARG A 89 8.65 -0.08 -2.45
CA ARG A 89 8.56 -1.45 -1.91
C ARG A 89 9.50 -1.65 -0.72
N TYR A 90 10.72 -1.09 -0.74
CA TYR A 90 11.60 -1.16 0.42
C TYR A 90 11.02 -0.41 1.62
N GLN A 91 10.39 0.74 1.41
CA GLN A 91 9.71 1.46 2.48
C GLN A 91 8.51 0.68 3.03
N ILE A 92 7.75 0.00 2.17
CA ILE A 92 6.67 -0.93 2.55
C ILE A 92 7.23 -2.05 3.43
N SER A 93 8.38 -2.65 3.08
CA SER A 93 8.98 -3.74 3.86
C SER A 93 9.37 -3.35 5.30
N ILE A 94 9.62 -2.06 5.54
CA ILE A 94 9.97 -1.52 6.86
C ILE A 94 8.73 -1.12 7.66
N THR A 95 7.70 -0.61 6.98
CA THR A 95 6.59 0.12 7.62
C THR A 95 5.30 -0.72 7.71
N ALA A 96 5.07 -1.57 6.73
CA ALA A 96 3.84 -2.33 6.60
C ALA A 96 3.89 -3.65 7.39
N PRO A 97 2.74 -4.19 7.82
CA PRO A 97 2.65 -5.54 8.34
C PRO A 97 3.09 -6.62 7.31
N PRO A 98 3.53 -7.81 7.78
CA PRO A 98 4.11 -8.84 6.91
C PRO A 98 3.23 -9.33 5.75
N ASP A 99 1.91 -9.36 5.94
CA ASP A 99 0.97 -9.78 4.91
C ASP A 99 0.90 -8.80 3.73
N ILE A 100 0.94 -7.49 3.99
CA ILE A 100 1.05 -6.45 2.96
C ILE A 100 2.40 -6.55 2.25
N VAL A 101 3.48 -6.87 2.97
CA VAL A 101 4.81 -7.07 2.35
C VAL A 101 4.78 -8.24 1.36
N VAL A 102 4.18 -9.38 1.73
CA VAL A 102 4.03 -10.53 0.83
C VAL A 102 3.20 -10.19 -0.41
N LEU A 103 2.11 -9.44 -0.25
CA LEU A 103 1.27 -9.01 -1.37
C LEU A 103 2.00 -8.00 -2.28
N SER A 104 2.77 -7.07 -1.69
CA SER A 104 3.63 -6.15 -2.44
C SER A 104 4.68 -6.88 -3.27
N ASP A 105 5.26 -7.94 -2.72
CA ASP A 105 6.19 -8.82 -3.43
C ASP A 105 5.52 -9.53 -4.61
N GLN A 106 4.30 -10.03 -4.45
CA GLN A 106 3.54 -10.69 -5.51
C GLN A 106 3.18 -9.72 -6.64
N VAL A 107 2.71 -8.52 -6.31
CA VAL A 107 2.44 -7.45 -7.28
C VAL A 107 3.70 -7.10 -8.06
N MET A 108 4.84 -6.98 -7.38
CA MET A 108 6.09 -6.63 -8.05
C MET A 108 6.60 -7.76 -8.97
N ARG A 109 6.47 -9.02 -8.51
CA ARG A 109 6.81 -10.19 -9.33
C ARG A 109 5.96 -10.25 -10.58
N GLY A 110 4.64 -10.05 -10.49
CA GLY A 110 3.78 -10.09 -11.68
C GLY A 110 4.15 -9.06 -12.76
N ILE A 111 4.55 -7.83 -12.38
CA ILE A 111 5.03 -6.85 -13.37
C ILE A 111 6.38 -7.29 -13.97
N ARG A 112 7.27 -7.83 -13.12
CA ARG A 112 8.57 -8.33 -13.57
C ARG A 112 8.39 -9.46 -14.57
N ASP A 113 7.59 -10.47 -14.22
CA ASP A 113 7.37 -11.66 -15.01
C ASP A 113 6.76 -11.28 -16.36
N LEU A 114 5.79 -10.35 -16.40
CA LEU A 114 5.28 -9.80 -17.65
C LEU A 114 6.39 -9.17 -18.51
N VAL A 115 7.25 -8.32 -17.93
CA VAL A 115 8.33 -7.68 -18.69
C VAL A 115 9.35 -8.71 -19.20
N GLU A 116 9.62 -9.75 -18.42
CA GLU A 116 10.50 -10.86 -18.78
C GLU A 116 9.90 -11.64 -19.96
N ASP A 117 8.62 -12.04 -19.88
CA ASP A 117 7.89 -12.72 -20.96
C ASP A 117 7.88 -11.89 -22.26
N LEU A 118 7.62 -10.58 -22.16
CA LEU A 118 7.66 -9.67 -23.32
C LEU A 118 9.06 -9.58 -23.95
N THR A 119 10.11 -9.64 -23.12
CA THR A 119 11.50 -9.63 -23.59
C THR A 119 11.86 -10.95 -24.27
N ASP A 120 11.30 -12.05 -23.79
CA ASP A 120 11.46 -13.40 -24.35
C ASP A 120 10.61 -13.62 -25.62
N GLY A 121 9.81 -12.63 -26.01
CA GLY A 121 9.07 -12.60 -27.28
C GLY A 121 7.58 -12.88 -27.16
N ALA A 122 7.01 -12.93 -25.95
CA ALA A 122 5.58 -12.94 -25.77
C ALA A 122 4.96 -11.65 -26.34
N THR A 123 3.83 -11.79 -27.04
CA THR A 123 3.11 -10.66 -27.63
C THR A 123 1.64 -10.73 -27.27
N PHE A 124 1.01 -9.57 -27.10
CA PHE A 124 -0.42 -9.46 -26.85
C PHE A 124 -1.06 -8.57 -27.92
N SER A 125 -2.15 -9.03 -28.51
CA SER A 125 -2.91 -8.31 -29.54
C SER A 125 -3.97 -7.39 -28.96
N ASP A 126 -4.52 -7.74 -27.81
CA ASP A 126 -5.57 -6.95 -27.17
C ASP A 126 -5.49 -6.98 -25.64
N TRP A 127 -6.33 -6.13 -25.04
CA TRP A 127 -6.39 -5.99 -23.58
C TRP A 127 -6.94 -7.23 -22.88
N ALA A 128 -7.83 -7.98 -23.50
CA ALA A 128 -8.43 -9.17 -22.88
C ALA A 128 -7.37 -10.26 -22.70
N ASP A 129 -6.53 -10.47 -23.71
CA ASP A 129 -5.41 -11.41 -23.66
C ASP A 129 -4.39 -10.99 -22.60
N LEU A 130 -3.94 -9.73 -22.64
CA LEU A 130 -2.99 -9.21 -21.65
C LEU A 130 -3.54 -9.32 -20.22
N ARG A 131 -4.83 -8.98 -20.02
CA ARG A 131 -5.47 -9.05 -18.71
C ARG A 131 -5.60 -10.48 -18.20
N SER A 132 -6.04 -11.41 -19.06
CA SER A 132 -6.25 -12.81 -18.68
C SER A 132 -4.93 -13.49 -18.31
N ALA A 133 -3.85 -13.25 -19.08
CA ALA A 133 -2.51 -13.75 -18.79
C ALA A 133 -1.95 -13.22 -17.45
N ASN A 134 -2.38 -12.04 -17.02
CA ASN A 134 -1.89 -11.37 -15.81
C ASN A 134 -2.89 -11.36 -14.66
N MET A 135 -3.90 -12.24 -14.66
CA MET A 135 -4.97 -12.23 -13.65
C MET A 135 -4.45 -12.35 -12.21
N GLY A 136 -3.43 -13.18 -11.99
CA GLY A 136 -2.81 -13.32 -10.66
C GLY A 136 -2.17 -12.02 -10.14
N TRP A 137 -1.70 -11.14 -11.02
CA TRP A 137 -1.23 -9.81 -10.64
C TRP A 137 -2.38 -8.92 -10.15
N PHE A 138 -3.51 -8.91 -10.88
CA PHE A 138 -4.68 -8.14 -10.48
C PHE A 138 -5.25 -8.62 -9.14
N ASP A 139 -5.33 -9.93 -8.94
CA ASP A 139 -5.81 -10.52 -7.70
C ASP A 139 -4.91 -10.12 -6.51
N ALA A 140 -3.58 -10.18 -6.70
CA ALA A 140 -2.62 -9.75 -5.69
C ALA A 140 -2.74 -8.24 -5.39
N PHE A 141 -2.92 -7.41 -6.43
CA PHE A 141 -3.08 -5.96 -6.27
C PHE A 141 -4.37 -5.60 -5.52
N ASP A 142 -5.47 -6.31 -5.80
CA ASP A 142 -6.75 -6.13 -5.12
C ASP A 142 -6.69 -6.57 -3.66
N ALA A 143 -6.11 -7.75 -3.40
CA ALA A 143 -5.87 -8.24 -2.04
C ALA A 143 -5.00 -7.28 -1.23
N MET A 144 -3.95 -6.71 -1.85
CA MET A 144 -3.08 -5.72 -1.22
C MET A 144 -3.85 -4.45 -0.82
N ARG A 145 -4.65 -3.89 -1.74
CA ARG A 145 -5.47 -2.70 -1.46
C ARG A 145 -6.48 -2.94 -0.35
N ALA A 146 -7.13 -4.11 -0.35
CA ALA A 146 -8.04 -4.49 0.72
C ALA A 146 -7.31 -4.58 2.07
N ARG A 147 -6.10 -5.17 2.08
CA ARG A 147 -5.34 -5.32 3.32
C ARG A 147 -4.78 -4.01 3.84
N MET A 148 -4.31 -3.11 2.96
CA MET A 148 -3.89 -1.76 3.32
C MET A 148 -5.03 -0.96 3.96
N ARG A 149 -6.26 -1.07 3.45
CA ARG A 149 -7.44 -0.43 4.08
C ARG A 149 -7.70 -0.97 5.48
N LEU A 150 -7.68 -2.29 5.65
CA LEU A 150 -7.85 -2.93 6.96
C LEU A 150 -6.76 -2.54 7.96
N ASP A 151 -5.52 -2.36 7.49
CA ASP A 151 -4.41 -1.91 8.34
C ASP A 151 -4.54 -0.44 8.76
N LEU A 152 -5.09 0.43 7.90
CA LEU A 152 -5.34 1.83 8.23
C LEU A 152 -6.56 2.00 9.14
N ASP A 153 -7.63 1.27 8.86
CA ASP A 153 -8.89 1.32 9.57
C ASP A 153 -9.40 -0.12 9.80
N GLY A 154 -9.23 -0.65 11.01
CA GLY A 154 -9.59 -2.03 11.36
C GLY A 154 -11.10 -2.36 11.26
N THR A 155 -11.94 -1.36 11.03
CA THR A 155 -13.39 -1.50 10.76
C THR A 155 -13.75 -1.34 9.29
N SER A 156 -12.78 -1.09 8.41
CA SER A 156 -13.05 -0.95 6.98
C SER A 156 -13.50 -2.29 6.39
N HIS A 157 -14.66 -2.30 5.75
CA HIS A 157 -15.13 -3.50 5.06
C HIS A 157 -14.31 -3.74 3.79
N PRO A 158 -14.11 -5.00 3.37
CA PRO A 158 -13.48 -5.30 2.10
C PRO A 158 -14.24 -4.59 0.98
N LEU A 159 -13.53 -4.13 -0.05
CA LEU A 159 -14.17 -3.68 -1.28
C LEU A 159 -15.07 -4.82 -1.77
N PRO A 160 -16.32 -4.55 -2.21
CA PRO A 160 -17.05 -5.55 -2.98
C PRO A 160 -16.11 -6.03 -4.09
N ALA A 161 -15.96 -7.35 -4.23
CA ALA A 161 -15.15 -7.94 -5.30
C ALA A 161 -15.51 -7.18 -6.57
N ALA A 162 -14.50 -6.53 -7.18
CA ALA A 162 -14.72 -5.53 -8.22
C ALA A 162 -15.74 -6.11 -9.21
N ALA A 163 -16.95 -5.53 -9.23
CA ALA A 163 -17.86 -5.80 -10.31
C ALA A 163 -17.03 -5.47 -11.55
N HIS A 164 -16.77 -6.48 -12.37
CA HIS A 164 -15.94 -6.37 -13.56
C HIS A 164 -16.51 -5.25 -14.43
N GLU A 165 -16.04 -4.02 -14.23
CA GLU A 165 -16.41 -2.92 -15.10
C GLU A 165 -15.75 -3.20 -16.45
N PRO A 166 -16.53 -3.35 -17.53
CA PRO A 166 -15.99 -3.40 -18.86
C PRO A 166 -15.60 -1.96 -19.21
N THR A 167 -14.37 -1.58 -18.92
CA THR A 167 -13.79 -0.36 -19.48
C THR A 167 -13.11 -0.71 -20.80
N ALA A 168 -13.67 -0.11 -21.84
CA ALA A 168 -13.27 -0.16 -23.25
C ALA A 168 -11.78 0.16 -23.48
#